data_AF-A0A841RR03-F1
#
_entry.id   AF-A0A841RR03-F1
#
_cell.length_a   1.000
_cell.length_b   1.000
_cell.length_c   1.000
_cell.angle_alpha   90.00
_cell.angle_beta   90.00
_cell.angle_gamma   90.00
#
_symmetry.space_group_name_H-M   'P 1'
#
loop_
_entity.id
_entity.type
_entity.pdbx_description
1 polymer ?
#
loop_
_entity_poly.entity_id
_entity_poly.type
_entity_poly.pdbx_seq_one_letter_code
_entity_poly.pdbx_strand_id
1 'polypeptide(L)' 'MEEGLEDVKRGNNTHILQEFILMGALVGKGYSPERAYETVEEWERTGESKLLQKSKNM' A
#
# COMPACT_ATOMS: atom_id res chain seq x y z
N MET A 1 -9.74 2.99 2.25
CA MET A 1 -10.46 2.42 1.08
C MET A 1 -10.59 3.42 -0.07
N GLU A 2 -10.77 4.71 0.17
CA GLU A 2 -10.93 5.69 -0.92
C GLU A 2 -9.64 5.89 -1.74
N GLU A 3 -8.44 5.86 -1.13
CA GLU A 3 -7.16 6.02 -1.85
C GLU A 3 -6.87 4.91 -2.86
N GLY A 4 -6.96 3.63 -2.47
CA GLY A 4 -6.79 2.53 -3.43
C GLY A 4 -7.77 2.56 -4.61
N LEU A 5 -8.98 3.11 -4.42
CA LEU A 5 -9.95 3.35 -5.50
C LEU A 5 -9.54 4.50 -6.42
N GLU A 6 -8.88 5.53 -5.88
CA GLU A 6 -8.30 6.60 -6.69
C GLU A 6 -7.13 6.12 -7.53
N ASP A 7 -6.24 5.27 -6.99
CA ASP A 7 -5.10 4.74 -7.74
C ASP A 7 -5.54 3.81 -8.88
N VAL A 8 -6.61 3.04 -8.66
CA VAL A 8 -7.25 2.25 -9.73
C VAL A 8 -7.76 3.17 -10.84
N LYS A 9 -8.40 4.30 -10.50
CA LYS A 9 -8.88 5.29 -11.48
C LYS A 9 -7.73 5.99 -12.21
N ARG A 10 -6.59 6.20 -11.55
CA ARG A 10 -5.37 6.78 -12.13
C ARG A 10 -4.58 5.77 -12.96
N GLY A 11 -4.91 4.49 -12.88
CA GLY A 11 -4.22 3.41 -13.62
C GLY A 11 -2.86 3.02 -13.04
N ASN A 12 -2.60 3.34 -11.77
CA ASN A 12 -1.31 3.07 -11.13
C ASN A 12 -1.22 1.63 -10.61
N ASN A 13 -1.29 0.66 -11.54
CA ASN A 13 -1.30 -0.77 -11.23
C ASN A 13 -0.07 -1.24 -10.45
N THR A 14 1.08 -0.57 -10.62
CA THR A 14 2.30 -0.91 -9.89
C THR A 14 2.19 -0.54 -8.42
N HIS A 15 1.62 0.62 -8.12
CA HIS A 15 1.40 1.06 -6.75
C HIS A 15 0.45 0.12 -6.01
N ILE A 16 -0.72 -0.16 -6.61
CA ILE A 16 -1.73 -1.07 -6.05
C ILE A 16 -1.15 -2.47 -5.77
N LEU A 17 -0.37 -3.01 -6.72
CA LEU A 17 0.25 -4.32 -6.53
C LEU A 17 1.27 -4.32 -5.38
N GLN A 18 2.03 -3.23 -5.22
CA GLN A 18 3.00 -3.11 -4.14
C GLN A 18 2.32 -3.04 -2.77
N GLU A 19 1.25 -2.25 -2.64
CA GLU A 19 0.44 -2.23 -1.42
C GLU A 19 -0.07 -3.63 -1.09
N PHE A 20 -0.62 -4.34 -2.09
CA PHE A 20 -1.16 -5.69 -1.91
C PHE A 20 -0.09 -6.70 -1.47
N ILE A 21 1.10 -6.66 -2.06
CA ILE A 21 2.23 -7.52 -1.68
C ILE A 21 2.70 -7.20 -0.25
N LEU A 22 2.82 -5.93 0.12
CA LEU A 22 3.25 -5.51 1.46
C LEU A 22 2.22 -5.91 2.52
N MET A 23 0.94 -5.73 2.24
CA MET A 23 -0.15 -6.21 3.10
C MET A 23 -0.08 -7.74 3.25
N GLY A 24 0.10 -8.48 2.16
CA GLY A 24 0.24 -9.94 2.20
C GLY A 24 1.44 -10.41 3.03
N ALA A 25 2.57 -9.69 2.95
CA ALA A 25 3.75 -9.97 3.76
C ALA A 25 3.51 -9.75 5.26
N LEU A 26 2.77 -8.71 5.64
CA LEU A 26 2.40 -8.43 7.04
C LEU A 26 1.41 -9.46 7.58
N VAL A 27 0.42 -9.86 6.78
CA VAL A 27 -0.49 -10.96 7.14
C VAL A 27 0.28 -12.26 7.34
N GLY A 28 1.26 -12.57 6.47
CA GLY A 28 2.16 -13.71 6.64
C GLY A 28 3.01 -13.66 7.92
N LYS A 29 3.19 -12.48 8.52
CA LYS A 29 3.86 -12.28 9.83
C LYS A 29 2.89 -12.31 11.01
N GLY A 30 1.60 -12.54 10.79
CA GLY A 30 0.58 -12.65 11.83
C GLY A 30 -0.24 -11.38 12.09
N TYR A 31 -0.13 -10.36 11.25
CA TYR A 31 -1.00 -9.18 11.32
C TYR A 31 -2.41 -9.56 10.84
N SER A 32 -3.45 -8.95 11.41
CA SER A 32 -4.78 -9.02 10.78
C SER A 32 -4.76 -8.24 9.46
N PRO A 33 -5.64 -8.57 8.50
CA PRO A 33 -5.75 -7.82 7.25
C PRO A 33 -5.95 -6.31 7.46
N GLU A 34 -6.75 -5.91 8.46
CA GLU A 34 -7.02 -4.50 8.80
C GLU A 34 -5.75 -3.82 9.31
N ARG A 35 -5.02 -4.48 10.22
CA ARG A 35 -3.74 -3.95 10.74
C ARG A 35 -2.67 -3.86 9.66
N ALA A 36 -2.63 -4.84 8.75
CA ALA A 36 -1.70 -4.82 7.62
C ALA A 36 -1.99 -3.64 6.69
N TYR A 37 -3.27 -3.39 6.39
CA TYR A 37 -3.71 -2.23 5.61
C TYR A 37 -3.32 -0.91 6.28
N GLU A 38 -3.70 -0.70 7.55
CA GLU A 38 -3.37 0.51 8.31
C GLU A 38 -1.86 0.79 8.35
N THR A 39 -1.05 -0.27 8.49
CA THR A 39 0.41 -0.14 8.54
C THR A 39 0.99 0.30 7.19
N VAL A 40 0.51 -0.27 6.08
CA VAL A 40 0.99 0.08 4.73
C VAL A 40 0.60 1.52 4.38
N GLU A 41 -0.63 1.91 4.68
CA GLU A 41 -1.13 3.28 4.52
C GLU A 41 -0.33 4.28 5.38
N GLU A 42 0.01 3.90 6.61
CA GLU A 42 0.84 4.74 7.48
C GLU A 42 2.25 4.93 6.89
N TRP A 43 2.88 3.89 6.36
CA TRP A 43 4.19 4.00 5.71
C TRP A 43 4.17 4.89 4.48
N GLU A 44 3.06 4.89 3.76
CA GLU A 44 2.86 5.76 2.62
C GLU A 44 2.70 7.22 3.04
N ARG A 45 1.79 7.49 3.97
CA ARG A 45 1.49 8.84 4.48
C ARG A 45 2.68 9.49 5.16
N THR A 46 3.47 8.73 5.91
CA THR A 46 4.68 9.21 6.60
C THR A 46 5.89 9.31 5.66
N GLY A 47 5.85 8.64 4.51
CA GLY A 47 6.97 8.52 3.60
C GLY A 47 8.06 7.54 4.07
N GLU A 48 7.80 6.73 5.10
CA GLU A 48 8.72 5.68 5.56
C GLU A 48 9.03 4.66 4.45
N SER A 49 8.02 4.34 3.62
CA SER A 49 8.21 3.46 2.47
C SER A 49 8.62 4.24 1.22
N LYS A 50 9.93 4.29 0.97
CA LYS A 50 10.49 4.80 -0.30
C LYS A 50 9.96 4.06 -1.53
N LEU A 51 9.56 2.80 -1.35
CA LEU A 51 8.96 1.98 -2.41
C LEU A 51 7.59 2.54 -2.82
N LEU A 52 6.71 2.78 -1.85
CA LEU A 52 5.37 3.33 -2.08
C LEU A 52 5.44 4.77 -2.61
N GLN A 53 6.33 5.59 -2.05
CA GLN A 53 6.58 6.94 -2.54
C GLN A 53 7.07 6.97 -3.99
N LYS A 54 7.89 6.00 -4.39
CA LYS A 54 8.35 5.90 -5.77
C LYS A 54 7.21 5.48 -6.70
N SER A 55 6.42 4.46 -6.34
CA SER A 55 5.36 3.96 -7.22
C SER A 55 4.19 4.91 -7.34
N LYS A 56 3.84 5.69 -6.31
CA LYS A 56 2.76 6.70 -6.37
C LYS A 56 3.02 7.81 -7.40
N ASN A 57 4.29 8.10 -7.68
CA ASN A 57 4.73 9.16 -8.58
C ASN A 57 5.06 8.69 -10.02
N MET A 58 4.77 7.43 -10.36
CA MET A 58 4.91 6.89 -11.72
C MET A 58 3.60 6.99 -12.49
#